data_AF-A0A8C5MQ01-F1
#
_entry.id   AF-A0A8C5MQ01-F1
#
_cell.length_a   1.000
_cell.length_b   1.000
_cell.length_c   1.000
_cell.angle_alpha   90.00
_cell.angle_beta   90.00
_cell.angle_gamma   90.00
#
_symmetry.space_group_name_H-M   'P 1'
#
loop_
_entity.id
_entity.type
_entity.pdbx_description
1 polymer ?
#
loop_
_entity_poly.entity_id
_entity_poly.type
_entity_poly.pdbx_seq_one_letter_code
_entity_poly.pdbx_strand_id
1 'polypeptide(L)'
;MGSRHVPARTVLFEREKNGVTYRVPALIYIPRWATMLAFAEERLSADDAHANLLVLRRGTFYRNYVEWEDMKALETALMPGHRSMNPCPIYDDFTGQLFLFFIAVLGRTTESYQIVTGRNLARLCYVTSLDQGRSWSNITDLTLEVIGKSVKEWATFALGPGHGIQLKSGRLLIPAYTYHIECRNCFGILCRTTPKAFAFRSDDHGRSWKLGELIPNLQTLECQMVSVDEEDGNNIVYCNARSSLGFRVQAVSSDEGVEFQQGQLVEKLAETSGGCHGSVIGFPAPLSLHSRNYAHNFTQASSTKCQALENQKPCKKHYHVQQHKKSTGNVLLSSSDNSVCDMTHQMRFQNVIGTSNCKSWSLCCSKTPIYTYYKAVEHFQNPTWVLYSHPTSSHSRVNLGVYLSPYPRDSDSWVGPWVIYEGPSAYSDLTYLELSSGEFGQMDSPPTTVFACLYENGLKSPYEQISFSIFTLLHRMTSLCGLYLASAFCFWKSSLPRRIH
;
A
#
# COMPACT_ATOMS: atom_id res chain seq x y z
N MET A 1 0.70 -16.04 32.64
CA MET A 1 0.39 -14.80 31.87
C MET A 1 1.68 -14.33 31.25
N GLY A 2 1.83 -14.43 29.93
CA GLY A 2 3.04 -13.97 29.25
C GLY A 2 3.16 -12.45 29.36
N SER A 3 4.37 -11.93 29.59
CA SER A 3 4.67 -10.50 29.61
C SER A 3 4.05 -9.80 28.39
N ARG A 4 3.18 -8.81 28.63
CA ARG A 4 2.65 -7.95 27.56
C ARG A 4 3.78 -7.04 27.10
N HIS A 5 4.44 -7.41 26.02
CA HIS A 5 5.48 -6.58 25.43
C HIS A 5 4.84 -5.41 24.68
N VAL A 6 4.83 -4.23 25.32
CA VAL A 6 4.47 -2.95 24.71
C VAL A 6 5.73 -2.42 24.00
N PRO A 7 5.64 -1.96 22.74
CA PRO A 7 6.80 -1.47 22.02
C PRO A 7 7.40 -0.22 22.67
N ALA A 8 8.71 -0.03 22.49
CA ALA A 8 9.36 1.22 22.88
C ALA A 8 8.73 2.40 22.13
N ARG A 9 8.75 3.57 22.77
CA ARG A 9 8.19 4.80 22.20
C ARG A 9 9.13 5.98 22.36
N THR A 10 9.08 6.89 21.38
CA THR A 10 9.76 8.17 21.41
C THR A 10 8.70 9.27 21.34
N VAL A 11 8.76 10.25 22.24
CA VAL A 11 7.86 11.41 22.17
C VAL A 11 8.39 12.37 21.12
N LEU A 12 7.59 12.69 20.11
CA LEU A 12 8.00 13.59 19.02
C LEU A 12 7.47 15.01 19.22
N PHE A 13 6.24 15.11 19.71
CA PHE A 13 5.59 16.38 19.99
C PHE A 13 5.01 16.32 21.40
N GLU A 14 5.32 17.30 22.24
CA GLU A 14 4.87 17.35 23.63
C GLU A 14 4.22 18.69 23.90
N ARG A 15 3.12 18.70 24.65
CA ARG A 15 2.44 19.92 25.06
C ARG A 15 3.41 20.83 25.81
N GLU A 16 3.43 22.09 25.41
CA GLU A 16 4.26 23.10 26.02
C GLU A 16 3.64 23.68 27.30
N LYS A 17 4.49 24.27 28.14
CA LYS A 17 4.07 24.92 29.40
C LYS A 17 3.13 26.11 29.19
N ASN A 18 3.21 26.76 28.03
CA ASN A 18 2.37 27.90 27.65
C ASN A 18 0.95 27.48 27.19
N GLY A 19 0.68 26.17 27.08
CA GLY A 19 -0.61 25.63 26.63
C GLY A 19 -0.66 25.20 25.17
N VAL A 20 0.39 25.45 24.37
CA VAL A 20 0.49 24.95 22.99
C VAL A 20 0.46 23.42 23.00
N THR A 21 -0.42 22.83 22.20
CA THR A 21 -0.61 21.38 22.08
C THR A 21 -0.42 20.95 20.64
N TYR A 22 0.05 19.71 20.46
CA TYR A 22 0.23 19.10 19.15
C TYR A 22 -0.78 17.97 18.98
N ARG A 23 -1.51 17.97 17.86
CA ARG A 23 -2.59 17.03 17.60
C ARG A 23 -2.62 16.60 16.14
N VAL A 24 -3.45 15.60 15.83
CA VAL A 24 -3.72 15.15 14.46
C VAL A 24 -2.43 14.68 13.75
N PRO A 25 -1.88 13.53 14.15
CA PRO A 25 -0.66 12.99 13.59
C PRO A 25 -0.86 12.55 12.13
N ALA A 26 0.15 12.79 11.29
CA ALA A 26 0.27 12.14 9.99
C ALA A 26 1.71 11.66 9.77
N LEU A 27 1.86 10.46 9.21
CA LEU A 27 3.13 9.76 9.09
C LEU A 27 3.28 9.21 7.67
N ILE A 28 4.42 9.50 7.04
CA ILE A 28 4.80 8.86 5.78
C ILE A 28 6.24 8.39 5.82
N TYR A 29 6.48 7.16 5.36
CA TYR A 29 7.81 6.63 5.13
C TYR A 29 8.10 6.58 3.64
N ILE A 30 9.29 7.03 3.24
CA ILE A 30 9.74 7.04 1.85
C ILE A 30 10.96 6.13 1.72
N PRO A 31 10.77 4.86 1.27
CA PRO A 31 11.81 3.83 1.29
C PRO A 31 13.07 4.21 0.52
N ARG A 32 12.91 4.87 -0.64
CA ARG A 32 14.01 5.27 -1.54
C ARG A 32 15.11 6.06 -0.83
N TRP A 33 14.76 6.78 0.24
CA TRP A 33 15.69 7.63 0.99
C TRP A 33 15.77 7.27 2.47
N ALA A 34 15.19 6.13 2.88
CA ALA A 34 15.03 5.75 4.28
C ALA A 34 14.56 6.92 5.16
N THR A 35 13.68 7.77 4.62
CA THR A 35 13.27 9.02 5.27
C THR A 35 11.83 8.88 5.72
N MET A 36 11.56 9.33 6.95
CA MET A 36 10.23 9.35 7.53
C MET A 36 9.85 10.77 7.91
N LEU A 37 8.62 11.16 7.66
CA LEU A 37 8.12 12.51 7.94
C LEU A 37 6.92 12.38 8.86
N ALA A 38 7.02 12.97 10.05
CA ALA A 38 5.96 13.06 11.04
C ALA A 38 5.42 14.48 11.09
N PHE A 39 4.16 14.65 10.74
CA PHE A 39 3.44 15.91 10.76
C PHE A 39 2.47 15.95 11.94
N ALA A 40 2.19 17.15 12.42
CA ALA A 40 1.13 17.42 13.39
C ALA A 40 0.58 18.84 13.21
N GLU A 41 -0.63 19.07 13.70
CA GLU A 41 -1.14 20.42 13.95
C GLU A 41 -0.49 20.98 15.21
N GLU A 42 0.09 22.16 15.12
CA GLU A 42 0.34 23.01 16.28
C GLU A 42 -0.94 23.79 16.61
N ARG A 43 -1.36 23.74 17.87
CA ARG A 43 -2.56 24.43 18.34
C ARG A 43 -2.27 25.28 19.57
N LEU A 44 -2.88 26.45 19.65
CA LEU A 44 -2.75 27.35 20.81
C LEU A 44 -3.41 26.79 22.09
N SER A 45 -4.32 25.83 21.93
CA SER A 45 -4.80 24.93 23.00
C SER A 45 -5.36 23.65 22.36
N ALA A 46 -5.83 22.70 23.17
CA ALA A 46 -6.39 21.44 22.67
C ALA A 46 -7.66 21.59 21.79
N ASP A 47 -8.30 22.75 21.79
CA ASP A 47 -9.51 23.05 21.00
C ASP A 47 -9.22 23.00 19.49
N ASP A 48 -10.12 22.38 18.72
CA ASP A 48 -9.99 22.26 17.25
C ASP A 48 -9.99 23.64 16.55
N ALA A 49 -10.72 24.63 17.08
CA ALA A 49 -10.75 25.99 16.54
C ALA A 49 -9.49 26.81 16.86
N HIS A 50 -8.60 26.28 17.70
CA HIS A 50 -7.33 26.89 18.09
C HIS A 50 -6.11 26.31 17.36
N ALA A 51 -6.32 25.47 16.35
CA ALA A 51 -5.25 25.13 15.41
C ALA A 51 -4.64 26.40 14.79
N ASN A 52 -3.34 26.35 14.53
CA ASN A 52 -2.54 27.48 14.07
C ASN A 52 -1.88 27.13 12.74
N LEU A 53 -0.85 26.27 12.79
CA LEU A 53 -0.02 25.87 11.65
C LEU A 53 0.30 24.38 11.71
N LEU A 54 0.95 23.87 10.66
CA LEU A 54 1.45 22.51 10.62
C LEU A 54 2.93 22.48 10.97
N VAL A 55 3.34 21.48 11.75
CA VAL A 55 4.74 21.22 12.10
C VAL A 55 5.20 19.89 11.52
N LEU A 56 6.50 19.77 11.29
CA LEU A 56 7.16 18.58 10.76
C LEU A 56 8.36 18.22 11.64
N ARG A 57 8.53 16.93 11.91
CA ARG A 57 9.84 16.33 12.20
C ARG A 57 10.22 15.39 11.06
N ARG A 58 11.44 15.55 10.57
CA ARG A 58 12.04 14.66 9.58
C ARG A 58 12.93 13.65 10.31
N GLY A 59 12.79 12.38 9.98
CA GLY A 59 13.51 11.27 10.59
C GLY A 59 14.27 10.46 9.56
N THR A 60 15.49 10.02 9.89
CA THR A 60 16.24 9.05 9.09
C THR A 60 16.15 7.69 9.75
N PHE A 61 15.66 6.70 9.02
CA PHE A 61 15.50 5.33 9.50
C PHE A 61 16.82 4.57 9.37
N TYR A 62 17.28 3.99 10.48
CA TYR A 62 18.47 3.15 10.55
C TYR A 62 18.13 1.82 11.20
N ARG A 63 18.08 0.74 10.41
CA ARG A 63 17.86 -0.65 10.83
C ARG A 63 16.60 -0.90 11.66
N ASN A 64 16.57 -0.44 12.91
CA ASN A 64 15.50 -0.65 13.88
C ASN A 64 15.14 0.60 14.70
N TYR A 65 15.71 1.78 14.40
CA TYR A 65 15.36 3.04 15.04
C TYR A 65 15.32 4.20 14.03
N VAL A 66 14.77 5.33 14.46
CA VAL A 66 14.70 6.56 13.66
C VAL A 66 15.40 7.67 14.43
N GLU A 67 16.34 8.33 13.76
CA GLU A 67 16.97 9.55 14.26
C GLU A 67 16.17 10.75 13.75
N TRP A 68 15.60 11.52 14.68
CA TRP A 68 14.72 12.65 14.37
C TRP A 68 15.46 13.97 14.41
N GLU A 69 15.27 14.79 13.38
CA GLU A 69 15.63 16.21 13.38
C GLU A 69 14.74 17.01 14.33
N ASP A 70 15.17 18.24 14.63
CA ASP A 70 14.36 19.23 15.33
C ASP A 70 13.06 19.53 14.57
N MET A 71 12.03 19.86 15.36
CA MET A 71 10.73 20.26 14.84
C MET A 71 10.84 21.56 14.05
N LYS A 72 10.17 21.61 12.90
CA LYS A 72 10.08 22.80 12.03
C LYS A 72 8.63 23.17 11.77
N ALA A 73 8.31 24.45 11.87
CA ALA A 73 7.03 24.97 11.39
C ALA A 73 7.02 25.02 9.86
N LEU A 74 5.89 24.66 9.25
CA LEU A 74 5.70 24.71 7.81
C LEU A 74 5.07 26.04 7.41
N GLU A 75 5.89 27.10 7.40
CA GLU A 75 5.43 28.47 7.13
C GLU A 75 4.79 28.66 5.75
N THR A 76 5.16 27.83 4.77
CA THR A 76 4.57 27.88 3.43
C THR A 76 3.22 27.16 3.33
N ALA A 77 2.89 26.29 4.30
CA ALA A 77 1.61 25.59 4.42
C ALA A 77 0.58 26.44 5.19
N LEU A 78 0.52 27.74 4.86
CA LEU A 78 -0.30 28.74 5.55
C LEU A 78 -1.04 29.61 4.54
N MET A 79 -2.35 29.78 4.75
CA MET A 79 -3.15 30.77 4.05
C MET A 79 -3.43 31.96 4.99
N PRO A 80 -3.13 33.22 4.60
CA PRO A 80 -3.39 34.38 5.45
C PRO A 80 -4.83 34.43 5.99
N GLY A 81 -4.97 34.65 7.29
CA GLY A 81 -6.27 34.70 7.97
C GLY A 81 -6.95 33.35 8.19
N HIS A 82 -6.30 32.23 7.84
CA HIS A 82 -6.82 30.88 8.03
C HIS A 82 -5.89 30.09 8.96
N ARG A 83 -6.44 29.05 9.59
CA ARG A 83 -5.67 28.03 10.31
C ARG A 83 -5.53 26.77 9.47
N SER A 84 -4.35 26.17 9.47
CA SER A 84 -4.08 24.92 8.75
C SER A 84 -4.37 23.71 9.64
N MET A 85 -5.10 22.72 9.11
CA MET A 85 -5.58 21.55 9.85
C MET A 85 -5.55 20.28 8.96
N ASN A 86 -5.63 19.11 9.59
CA ASN A 86 -5.70 17.80 8.97
C ASN A 86 -4.58 17.55 7.94
N PRO A 87 -3.30 17.51 8.38
CA PRO A 87 -2.19 17.16 7.50
C PRO A 87 -2.42 15.78 6.87
N CYS A 88 -2.27 15.71 5.55
CA CYS A 88 -2.42 14.50 4.77
C CYS A 88 -1.31 14.36 3.73
N PRO A 89 -0.16 13.75 4.10
CA PRO A 89 0.95 13.55 3.17
C PRO A 89 0.67 12.40 2.20
N ILE A 90 1.12 12.57 0.95
CA ILE A 90 1.18 11.51 -0.07
C ILE A 90 2.47 11.68 -0.87
N TYR A 91 3.13 10.56 -1.17
CA TYR A 91 4.35 10.56 -1.97
C TYR A 91 4.07 9.85 -3.29
N ASP A 92 4.36 10.52 -4.39
CA ASP A 92 4.29 9.96 -5.73
C ASP A 92 5.67 9.39 -6.11
N ASP A 93 5.80 8.06 -6.08
CA ASP A 93 7.07 7.38 -6.34
C ASP A 93 7.54 7.49 -7.81
N PHE A 94 6.61 7.71 -8.74
CA PHE A 94 6.91 7.82 -10.16
C PHE A 94 7.57 9.16 -10.49
N THR A 95 7.11 10.24 -9.85
CA THR A 95 7.65 11.58 -10.07
C THR A 95 8.67 12.02 -9.01
N GLY A 96 8.69 11.35 -7.84
CA GLY A 96 9.47 11.77 -6.68
C GLY A 96 8.87 12.97 -5.95
N GLN A 97 7.64 13.36 -6.28
CA GLN A 97 6.96 14.51 -5.67
C GLN A 97 6.28 14.10 -4.36
N LEU A 98 6.64 14.76 -3.27
CA LEU A 98 5.88 14.72 -2.02
C LEU A 98 4.82 15.84 -2.05
N PHE A 99 3.58 15.50 -1.75
CA PHE A 99 2.52 16.46 -1.46
C PHE A 99 2.15 16.39 0.02
N LEU A 100 1.87 17.54 0.62
CA LEU A 100 1.19 17.64 1.91
C LEU A 100 -0.12 18.38 1.68
N PHE A 101 -1.21 17.63 1.69
CA PHE A 101 -2.56 18.19 1.67
C PHE A 101 -2.99 18.60 3.07
N PHE A 102 -3.86 19.60 3.15
CA PHE A 102 -4.46 20.08 4.39
C PHE A 102 -5.72 20.89 4.08
N ILE A 103 -6.52 21.17 5.11
CA ILE A 103 -7.56 22.20 5.02
C ILE A 103 -7.09 23.50 5.65
N ALA A 104 -7.47 24.63 5.04
CA ALA A 104 -7.32 25.95 5.65
C ALA A 104 -8.71 26.50 6.01
N VAL A 105 -8.97 26.75 7.29
CA VAL A 105 -10.28 27.24 7.76
C VAL A 105 -10.20 28.68 8.21
N LEU A 106 -11.14 29.52 7.76
CA LEU A 106 -11.13 30.95 8.03
C LEU A 106 -11.23 31.27 9.54
N GLY A 107 -10.22 31.97 10.06
CA GLY A 107 -10.11 32.39 11.46
C GLY A 107 -10.29 31.24 12.45
N ARG A 108 -11.17 31.45 13.44
CA ARG A 108 -11.55 30.45 14.46
C ARG A 108 -12.94 29.87 14.23
N THR A 109 -13.45 29.93 13.01
CA THR A 109 -14.77 29.36 12.68
C THR A 109 -14.79 27.88 13.03
N THR A 110 -15.73 27.47 13.90
CA THR A 110 -15.86 26.08 14.33
C THR A 110 -16.53 25.21 13.26
N GLU A 111 -16.25 23.91 13.27
CA GLU A 111 -16.96 22.94 12.42
C GLU A 111 -18.47 23.00 12.68
N SER A 112 -18.88 23.01 13.96
CA SER A 112 -20.28 23.06 14.37
C SER A 112 -21.00 24.30 13.84
N TYR A 113 -20.36 25.48 13.81
CA TYR A 113 -20.96 26.67 13.21
C TYR A 113 -21.24 26.47 11.71
N GLN A 114 -20.28 25.91 10.98
CA GLN A 114 -20.42 25.66 9.54
C GLN A 114 -21.51 24.63 9.26
N ILE A 115 -21.58 23.55 10.05
CA ILE A 115 -22.64 22.52 9.99
C ILE A 115 -24.02 23.15 10.21
N VAL A 116 -24.19 23.91 11.28
CA VAL A 116 -25.49 24.50 11.67
C VAL A 116 -25.95 25.58 10.68
N THR A 117 -25.01 26.37 10.14
CA THR A 117 -25.35 27.49 9.24
C THR A 117 -25.33 27.10 7.76
N GLY A 118 -24.74 25.96 7.40
CA GLY A 118 -24.46 25.57 6.02
C GLY A 118 -23.45 26.50 5.32
N ARG A 119 -22.68 27.29 6.08
CA ARG A 119 -21.71 28.24 5.56
C ARG A 119 -20.31 27.62 5.59
N ASN A 120 -19.94 27.00 4.48
CA ASN A 120 -18.61 26.42 4.30
C ASN A 120 -17.54 27.50 4.14
N LEU A 121 -16.54 27.46 5.03
CA LEU A 121 -15.40 28.35 5.12
C LEU A 121 -14.07 27.57 5.17
N ALA A 122 -14.10 26.28 4.82
CA ALA A 122 -12.92 25.44 4.64
C ALA A 122 -12.39 25.54 3.20
N ARG A 123 -11.07 25.49 3.06
CA ARG A 123 -10.34 25.48 1.77
C ARG A 123 -9.52 24.21 1.64
N LEU A 124 -9.50 23.62 0.46
CA LEU A 124 -8.66 22.47 0.12
C LEU A 124 -7.30 22.99 -0.36
N CYS A 125 -6.23 22.70 0.35
CA CYS A 125 -4.90 23.21 0.04
C CYS A 125 -3.85 22.10 -0.02
N TYR A 126 -2.76 22.36 -0.72
CA TYR A 126 -1.54 21.57 -0.58
C TYR A 126 -0.28 22.42 -0.73
N VAL A 127 0.83 21.88 -0.24
CA VAL A 127 2.21 22.28 -0.59
C VAL A 127 2.98 21.05 -1.08
N THR A 128 4.05 21.25 -1.86
CA THR A 128 4.85 20.14 -2.39
C THR A 128 6.32 20.26 -2.05
N SER A 129 7.03 19.12 -2.03
CA SER A 129 8.47 19.05 -1.80
C SER A 129 9.12 18.06 -2.77
N LEU A 130 10.23 18.47 -3.37
CA LEU A 130 11.09 17.63 -4.24
C LEU A 130 12.39 17.21 -3.56
N ASP A 131 12.61 17.67 -2.33
CA ASP A 131 13.85 17.49 -1.57
C ASP A 131 13.61 16.79 -0.23
N GLN A 132 12.64 15.86 -0.23
CA GLN A 132 12.37 14.95 0.90
C GLN A 132 11.88 15.68 2.16
N GLY A 133 11.07 16.73 1.98
CA GLY A 133 10.47 17.52 3.04
C GLY A 133 11.42 18.56 3.65
N ARG A 134 12.55 18.88 3.00
CA ARG A 134 13.50 19.90 3.49
C ARG A 134 13.03 21.32 3.16
N SER A 135 12.48 21.52 1.98
CA SER A 135 11.80 22.74 1.56
C SER A 135 10.45 22.42 0.91
N TRP A 136 9.57 23.40 0.92
CA TRP A 136 8.18 23.26 0.49
C TRP A 136 7.81 24.41 -0.44
N SER A 137 6.98 24.12 -1.44
CA SER A 137 6.40 25.12 -2.33
C SER A 137 5.52 26.11 -1.57
N ASN A 138 5.14 27.19 -2.24
CA ASN A 138 4.01 28.01 -1.79
C ASN A 138 2.72 27.19 -1.83
N ILE A 139 1.76 27.61 -1.02
CA ILE A 139 0.41 27.03 -0.95
C ILE A 139 -0.32 27.09 -2.29
N THR A 140 -0.98 25.98 -2.65
CA THR A 140 -1.94 25.88 -3.74
C THR A 140 -3.34 25.67 -3.17
N ASP A 141 -4.31 26.55 -3.51
CA ASP A 141 -5.73 26.39 -3.18
C ASP A 141 -6.49 25.71 -4.33
N LEU A 142 -6.95 24.48 -4.09
CA LEU A 142 -7.69 23.65 -5.04
C LEU A 142 -9.22 23.77 -4.91
N THR A 143 -9.72 24.58 -3.97
CA THR A 143 -11.15 24.59 -3.60
C THR A 143 -12.05 24.85 -4.81
N LEU A 144 -11.74 25.87 -5.61
CA LEU A 144 -12.56 26.23 -6.77
C LEU A 144 -12.34 25.29 -7.96
N GLU A 145 -11.12 24.81 -8.15
CA GLU A 145 -10.75 23.93 -9.26
C GLU A 145 -11.40 22.55 -9.12
N VAL A 146 -11.38 21.99 -7.90
CA VAL A 146 -11.75 20.59 -7.66
C VAL A 146 -13.16 20.45 -7.11
N ILE A 147 -13.51 21.27 -6.11
CA ILE A 147 -14.83 21.21 -5.46
C ILE A 147 -15.84 22.09 -6.20
N GLY A 148 -15.38 23.25 -6.71
CA GLY A 148 -16.17 24.12 -7.58
C GLY A 148 -17.52 24.50 -6.97
N LYS A 149 -18.61 24.25 -7.71
CA LYS A 149 -19.97 24.63 -7.28
C LYS A 149 -20.50 23.74 -6.16
N SER A 150 -20.03 22.50 -6.05
CA SER A 150 -20.46 21.53 -5.03
C SER A 150 -20.10 21.98 -3.61
N VAL A 151 -19.17 22.94 -3.46
CA VAL A 151 -18.84 23.54 -2.15
C VAL A 151 -20.07 24.12 -1.45
N LYS A 152 -21.08 24.56 -2.22
CA LYS A 152 -22.34 25.09 -1.67
C LYS A 152 -23.21 23.99 -1.07
N GLU A 153 -23.09 22.76 -1.55
CA GLU A 153 -23.85 21.60 -1.08
C GLU A 153 -23.22 20.97 0.17
N TRP A 154 -22.04 21.45 0.57
CA TRP A 154 -21.31 20.96 1.71
C TRP A 154 -21.37 22.01 2.81
N ALA A 155 -21.78 21.63 4.02
CA ALA A 155 -21.76 22.55 5.15
C ALA A 155 -20.31 22.82 5.58
N THR A 156 -19.46 21.79 5.55
CA THR A 156 -17.99 21.82 5.70
C THR A 156 -17.43 20.47 5.21
N PHE A 157 -16.11 20.37 5.06
CA PHE A 157 -15.42 19.13 4.72
C PHE A 157 -14.02 19.11 5.36
N ALA A 158 -13.40 17.94 5.40
CA ALA A 158 -12.01 17.77 5.82
C ALA A 158 -11.35 16.58 5.10
N LEU A 159 -10.02 16.51 5.24
CA LEU A 159 -9.17 15.44 4.69
C LEU A 159 -8.77 14.46 5.78
N GLY A 160 -8.52 13.21 5.37
CA GLY A 160 -8.01 12.12 6.21
C GLY A 160 -8.58 12.18 7.63
N PRO A 161 -7.75 12.53 8.63
CA PRO A 161 -6.33 12.90 8.55
C PRO A 161 -5.38 11.71 8.37
N GLY A 162 -4.07 11.94 8.40
CA GLY A 162 -3.05 10.90 8.19
C GLY A 162 -2.71 10.71 6.71
N HIS A 163 -2.16 9.58 6.29
CA HIS A 163 -1.60 9.44 4.95
C HIS A 163 -2.63 9.24 3.81
N GLY A 164 -2.28 9.73 2.62
CA GLY A 164 -2.91 9.33 1.35
C GLY A 164 -2.21 8.11 0.74
N ILE A 165 -2.76 7.56 -0.35
CA ILE A 165 -2.19 6.39 -1.02
C ILE A 165 -1.94 6.61 -2.51
N GLN A 166 -0.86 6.03 -3.03
CA GLN A 166 -0.64 5.86 -4.46
C GLN A 166 -0.98 4.41 -4.85
N LEU A 167 -1.82 4.24 -5.86
CA LEU A 167 -2.17 2.93 -6.41
C LEU A 167 -1.08 2.44 -7.39
N LYS A 168 -1.06 1.13 -7.67
CA LYS A 168 -0.15 0.54 -8.67
C LYS A 168 -0.31 1.16 -10.07
N SER A 169 -1.50 1.66 -10.39
CA SER A 169 -1.80 2.39 -11.63
C SER A 169 -1.10 3.76 -11.72
N GLY A 170 -0.54 4.25 -10.61
CA GLY A 170 0.02 5.60 -10.48
C GLY A 170 -0.99 6.63 -9.95
N ARG A 171 -2.29 6.28 -9.90
CA ARG A 171 -3.34 7.15 -9.34
C ARG A 171 -3.05 7.50 -7.89
N LEU A 172 -3.21 8.78 -7.56
CA LEU A 172 -3.10 9.30 -6.21
C LEU A 172 -4.49 9.45 -5.60
N LEU A 173 -4.69 8.97 -4.36
CA LEU A 173 -5.94 9.10 -3.61
C LEU A 173 -5.69 9.81 -2.27
N ILE A 174 -6.50 10.84 -2.02
CA ILE A 174 -6.55 11.56 -0.74
C ILE A 174 -7.92 11.28 -0.10
N PRO A 175 -7.98 10.54 1.03
CA PRO A 175 -9.23 10.30 1.73
C PRO A 175 -9.80 11.62 2.28
N ALA A 176 -11.12 11.75 2.26
CA ALA A 176 -11.82 12.95 2.71
C ALA A 176 -13.24 12.62 3.17
N TYR A 177 -13.88 13.58 3.84
CA TYR A 177 -15.31 13.52 4.14
C TYR A 177 -15.94 14.90 4.08
N THR A 178 -17.25 14.94 3.84
CA THR A 178 -18.04 16.18 3.79
C THR A 178 -19.33 16.03 4.58
N TYR A 179 -19.80 17.13 5.17
CA TYR A 179 -21.16 17.24 5.68
C TYR A 179 -22.09 17.69 4.55
N HIS A 180 -22.65 16.73 3.82
CA HIS A 180 -23.53 17.01 2.69
C HIS A 180 -24.88 17.56 3.18
N ILE A 181 -25.30 18.69 2.62
CA ILE A 181 -26.58 19.35 2.92
C ILE A 181 -27.67 18.67 2.09
N GLU A 182 -28.45 17.80 2.72
CA GLU A 182 -29.55 17.09 2.05
C GLU A 182 -30.82 17.94 1.93
N CYS A 183 -31.09 18.77 2.95
CA CYS A 183 -32.27 19.63 2.96
C CYS A 183 -31.95 20.98 3.59
N ARG A 184 -32.07 22.04 2.77
CA ARG A 184 -31.84 23.44 3.18
C ARG A 184 -33.01 24.10 3.88
N ASN A 185 -34.23 23.63 3.64
CA ASN A 185 -35.42 24.38 4.01
C ASN A 185 -36.49 23.48 4.60
N CYS A 186 -36.55 23.41 5.93
CA CYS A 186 -37.80 23.15 6.63
C CYS A 186 -38.10 24.34 7.51
N PHE A 187 -39.20 25.03 7.19
CA PHE A 187 -39.68 26.18 7.95
C PHE A 187 -38.62 27.29 8.15
N GLY A 188 -37.74 27.52 7.16
CA GLY A 188 -36.72 28.58 7.19
C GLY A 188 -35.42 28.23 7.91
N ILE A 189 -35.23 26.97 8.32
CA ILE A 189 -34.02 26.47 9.03
C ILE A 189 -33.37 25.34 8.21
N LEU A 190 -32.04 25.27 8.24
CA LEU A 190 -31.26 24.15 7.70
C LEU A 190 -31.50 22.90 8.55
N CYS A 191 -32.12 21.85 7.99
CA CYS A 191 -32.62 20.74 8.81
C CYS A 191 -31.77 19.49 8.79
N ARG A 192 -30.98 19.25 7.73
CA ARG A 192 -30.31 17.97 7.59
C ARG A 192 -29.00 18.06 6.82
N THR A 193 -27.92 17.84 7.56
CA THR A 193 -26.56 17.61 7.07
C THR A 193 -26.15 16.19 7.42
N THR A 194 -25.64 15.43 6.45
CA THR A 194 -25.22 14.04 6.64
C THR A 194 -23.73 13.92 6.30
N PRO A 195 -22.88 13.41 7.21
CA PRO A 195 -21.46 13.24 6.91
C PRO A 195 -21.25 12.03 6.00
N LYS A 196 -20.41 12.22 4.98
CA LYS A 196 -20.12 11.25 3.93
C LYS A 196 -18.64 11.29 3.55
N ALA A 197 -17.95 10.17 3.74
CA ALA A 197 -16.59 9.95 3.28
C ALA A 197 -16.52 9.68 1.77
N PHE A 198 -15.39 10.05 1.16
CA PHE A 198 -15.06 9.92 -0.26
C PHE A 198 -13.53 10.05 -0.46
N ALA A 199 -13.07 10.10 -1.71
CA ALA A 199 -11.68 10.40 -2.04
C ALA A 199 -11.57 11.55 -3.05
N PHE A 200 -10.56 12.41 -2.90
CA PHE A 200 -10.02 13.15 -4.04
C PHE A 200 -9.03 12.26 -4.79
N ARG A 201 -9.03 12.35 -6.12
CA ARG A 201 -8.18 11.52 -6.97
C ARG A 201 -7.44 12.31 -8.03
N SER A 202 -6.22 11.90 -8.35
CA SER A 202 -5.45 12.42 -9.48
C SER A 202 -4.92 11.25 -10.32
N ASP A 203 -5.18 11.33 -11.63
CA ASP A 203 -4.73 10.35 -12.64
C ASP A 203 -3.47 10.80 -13.37
N ASP A 204 -2.96 12.00 -13.08
CA ASP A 204 -1.94 12.69 -13.87
C ASP A 204 -0.81 13.27 -13.01
N HIS A 205 -0.51 12.57 -11.90
CA HIS A 205 0.58 12.88 -10.97
C HIS A 205 0.42 14.24 -10.27
N GLY A 206 -0.82 14.55 -9.86
CA GLY A 206 -1.16 15.74 -9.09
C GLY A 206 -1.32 17.01 -9.92
N ARG A 207 -1.32 16.93 -11.26
CA ARG A 207 -1.53 18.08 -12.15
C ARG A 207 -2.99 18.54 -12.17
N SER A 208 -3.93 17.60 -12.09
CA SER A 208 -5.34 17.87 -11.88
C SER A 208 -5.95 16.88 -10.88
N TRP A 209 -7.02 17.31 -10.23
CA TRP A 209 -7.71 16.54 -9.20
C TRP A 209 -9.21 16.48 -9.48
N LYS A 210 -9.82 15.35 -9.11
CA LYS A 210 -11.26 15.09 -9.30
C LYS A 210 -11.86 14.57 -8.00
N LEU A 211 -13.16 14.77 -7.85
CA LEU A 211 -13.97 14.16 -6.79
C LEU A 211 -14.29 12.70 -7.16
N GLY A 212 -14.14 11.80 -6.20
CA GLY A 212 -14.82 10.51 -6.19
C GLY A 212 -16.23 10.63 -5.62
N GLU A 213 -17.05 9.59 -5.81
CA GLU A 213 -18.41 9.53 -5.29
C GLU A 213 -18.43 9.35 -3.76
N LEU A 214 -19.48 9.87 -3.14
CA LEU A 214 -19.71 9.76 -1.69
C LEU A 214 -20.11 8.32 -1.34
N ILE A 215 -19.57 7.77 -0.24
CA ILE A 215 -19.99 6.46 0.27
C ILE A 215 -21.50 6.48 0.55
N PRO A 216 -22.31 5.58 -0.06
CA PRO A 216 -23.76 5.64 0.08
C PRO A 216 -24.22 5.14 1.46
N ASN A 217 -25.53 5.03 1.67
CA ASN A 217 -26.27 4.38 2.79
C ASN A 217 -25.95 4.73 4.27
N LEU A 218 -24.69 4.79 4.72
CA LEU A 218 -24.31 5.05 6.12
C LEU A 218 -23.66 6.41 6.32
N GLN A 219 -23.70 6.92 7.55
CA GLN A 219 -22.98 8.14 7.93
C GLN A 219 -21.52 7.80 8.16
N THR A 220 -20.62 8.53 7.49
CA THR A 220 -19.18 8.29 7.53
C THR A 220 -18.41 9.60 7.67
N LEU A 221 -17.44 9.60 8.59
CA LEU A 221 -16.60 10.75 8.96
C LEU A 221 -15.15 10.48 8.50
N GLU A 222 -14.14 10.90 9.29
CA GLU A 222 -12.72 10.70 8.97
C GLU A 222 -12.44 9.25 8.55
N CYS A 223 -11.70 9.10 7.45
CA CYS A 223 -11.40 7.80 6.88
C CYS A 223 -9.96 7.70 6.38
N GLN A 224 -9.49 6.48 6.22
CA GLN A 224 -8.27 6.14 5.50
C GLN A 224 -8.53 4.99 4.52
N MET A 225 -7.66 4.89 3.52
CA MET A 225 -7.83 3.97 2.40
C MET A 225 -6.58 3.14 2.17
N VAL A 226 -6.76 1.94 1.64
CA VAL A 226 -5.68 1.02 1.29
C VAL A 226 -6.02 0.28 0.01
N SER A 227 -5.03 0.12 -0.87
CA SER A 227 -5.09 -0.78 -2.02
C SER A 227 -4.89 -2.21 -1.54
N VAL A 228 -5.84 -3.10 -1.84
CA VAL A 228 -5.82 -4.51 -1.43
C VAL A 228 -5.77 -5.37 -2.69
N ASP A 229 -4.68 -6.10 -2.86
CA ASP A 229 -4.61 -7.20 -3.82
C ASP A 229 -5.22 -8.46 -3.21
N GLU A 230 -6.19 -9.05 -3.90
CA GLU A 230 -6.93 -10.23 -3.47
C GLU A 230 -6.30 -11.52 -4.04
N GLU A 231 -6.57 -12.66 -3.41
CA GLU A 231 -6.03 -13.97 -3.82
C GLU A 231 -6.52 -14.39 -5.21
N ASP A 232 -7.67 -13.88 -5.67
CA ASP A 232 -8.23 -14.14 -6.99
C ASP A 232 -7.63 -13.25 -8.09
N GLY A 233 -6.66 -12.39 -7.74
CA GLY A 233 -5.97 -11.47 -8.65
C GLY A 233 -6.69 -10.14 -8.85
N ASN A 234 -7.83 -9.90 -8.21
CA ASN A 234 -8.49 -8.60 -8.23
C ASN A 234 -7.77 -7.60 -7.33
N ASN A 235 -7.94 -6.30 -7.62
CA ASN A 235 -7.50 -5.21 -6.77
C ASN A 235 -8.71 -4.37 -6.37
N ILE A 236 -8.79 -4.02 -5.09
CA ILE A 236 -9.80 -3.09 -4.58
C ILE A 236 -9.17 -1.97 -3.77
N VAL A 237 -9.88 -0.85 -3.69
CA VAL A 237 -9.62 0.17 -2.68
C VAL A 237 -10.56 -0.10 -1.51
N TYR A 238 -9.98 -0.45 -0.36
CA TYR A 238 -10.68 -0.61 0.90
C TYR A 238 -10.65 0.72 1.67
N CYS A 239 -11.81 1.21 2.10
CA CYS A 239 -11.96 2.40 2.92
C CYS A 239 -12.46 2.02 4.32
N ASN A 240 -11.75 2.48 5.36
CA ASN A 240 -12.18 2.37 6.75
C ASN A 240 -12.55 3.75 7.29
N ALA A 241 -13.82 3.95 7.65
CA ALA A 241 -14.36 5.24 8.05
C ALA A 241 -14.89 5.24 9.49
N ARG A 242 -14.67 6.37 10.17
CA ARG A 242 -15.29 6.68 11.47
C ARG A 242 -16.80 6.77 11.31
N SER A 243 -17.50 6.32 12.33
CA SER A 243 -18.97 6.36 12.38
C SER A 243 -19.49 6.62 13.78
N SER A 244 -20.70 7.17 13.86
CA SER A 244 -21.46 7.34 15.10
C SER A 244 -22.32 6.12 15.44
N LEU A 245 -22.21 5.03 14.68
CA LEU A 245 -23.04 3.82 14.81
C LEU A 245 -22.44 2.75 15.75
N GLY A 246 -21.41 3.10 16.53
CA GLY A 246 -20.77 2.20 17.50
C GLY A 246 -19.71 1.25 16.91
N PHE A 247 -19.59 1.18 15.58
CA PHE A 247 -18.57 0.40 14.87
C PHE A 247 -18.01 1.18 13.70
N ARG A 248 -16.81 0.80 13.24
CA ARG A 248 -16.25 1.31 11.99
C ARG A 248 -17.13 0.92 10.81
N VAL A 249 -17.17 1.79 9.81
CA VAL A 249 -17.79 1.49 8.52
C VAL A 249 -16.69 1.14 7.53
N GLN A 250 -16.80 -0.02 6.88
CA GLN A 250 -15.98 -0.35 5.73
C GLN A 250 -16.76 -0.11 4.44
N ALA A 251 -16.08 0.34 3.39
CA ALA A 251 -16.60 0.36 2.04
C ALA A 251 -15.50 -0.05 1.06
N VAL A 252 -15.88 -0.63 -0.07
CA VAL A 252 -14.94 -1.11 -1.08
C VAL A 252 -15.23 -0.48 -2.43
N SER A 253 -14.18 -0.18 -3.18
CA SER A 253 -14.25 0.29 -4.57
C SER A 253 -13.48 -0.68 -5.46
N SER A 254 -14.10 -1.12 -6.55
CA SER A 254 -13.49 -1.97 -7.58
C SER A 254 -12.99 -1.18 -8.79
N ASP A 255 -13.09 0.15 -8.76
CA ASP A 255 -12.74 1.06 -9.84
C ASP A 255 -11.72 2.14 -9.39
N GLU A 256 -10.84 1.74 -8.48
CA GLU A 256 -9.72 2.55 -8.00
C GLU A 256 -10.17 3.88 -7.35
N GLY A 257 -11.23 3.82 -6.54
CA GLY A 257 -11.72 4.94 -5.73
C GLY A 257 -12.61 5.93 -6.48
N VAL A 258 -13.17 5.56 -7.64
CA VAL A 258 -14.16 6.40 -8.35
C VAL A 258 -15.51 6.29 -7.66
N GLU A 259 -16.01 5.08 -7.43
CA GLU A 259 -17.23 4.81 -6.68
C GLU A 259 -17.00 3.77 -5.59
N PHE A 260 -17.63 3.97 -4.43
CA PHE A 260 -17.66 3.01 -3.35
C PHE A 260 -19.01 2.29 -3.29
N GLN A 261 -18.95 0.97 -3.09
CA GLN A 261 -20.11 0.16 -2.77
C GLN A 261 -20.73 0.59 -1.42
N GLN A 262 -21.92 0.05 -1.12
CA GLN A 262 -22.60 0.31 0.14
C GLN A 262 -21.72 -0.02 1.34
N GLY A 263 -21.65 0.95 2.26
CA GLY A 263 -20.90 0.79 3.50
C GLY A 263 -21.50 -0.30 4.39
N GLN A 264 -20.63 -1.04 5.07
CA GLN A 264 -20.96 -2.11 6.00
C GLN A 264 -20.36 -1.83 7.37
N LEU A 265 -21.10 -2.11 8.45
CA LEU A 265 -20.56 -2.03 9.80
C LEU A 265 -19.64 -3.23 10.06
N VAL A 266 -18.50 -2.97 10.70
CA VAL A 266 -17.52 -4.00 11.05
C VAL A 266 -17.57 -4.24 12.54
N GLU A 267 -18.36 -5.23 12.98
CA GLU A 267 -18.60 -5.50 14.41
C GLU A 267 -17.32 -5.80 15.20
N LYS A 268 -16.29 -6.33 14.54
CA LYS A 268 -14.96 -6.57 15.12
C LYS A 268 -14.18 -5.30 15.44
N LEU A 269 -14.54 -4.17 14.83
CA LEU A 269 -13.88 -2.88 14.99
C LEU A 269 -14.84 -1.89 15.67
N ALA A 270 -14.91 -1.98 17.00
CA ALA A 270 -15.72 -1.08 17.81
C ALA A 270 -15.23 0.37 17.72
N GLU A 271 -16.18 1.31 17.69
CA GLU A 271 -15.94 2.74 17.84
C GLU A 271 -16.03 3.18 19.29
N THR A 272 -15.40 4.32 19.59
CA THR A 272 -15.59 4.97 20.90
C THR A 272 -16.93 5.71 20.93
N SER A 273 -17.48 6.01 22.12
CA SER A 273 -18.78 6.70 22.27
C SER A 273 -18.90 8.04 21.51
N GLY A 274 -17.79 8.79 21.38
CA GLY A 274 -17.72 10.02 20.59
C GLY A 274 -17.14 9.84 19.18
N GLY A 275 -16.84 8.62 18.79
CA GLY A 275 -16.04 8.28 17.60
C GLY A 275 -14.56 8.71 17.72
N CYS A 276 -13.68 8.05 16.99
CA CYS A 276 -12.27 8.44 16.91
C CYS A 276 -11.70 8.20 15.50
N HIS A 277 -10.70 8.98 15.09
CA HIS A 277 -9.91 8.61 13.91
C HIS A 277 -9.16 7.30 14.18
N GLY A 278 -8.95 6.50 13.14
CA GLY A 278 -8.15 5.28 13.15
C GLY A 278 -7.40 5.17 11.83
N SER A 279 -6.26 4.49 11.83
CA SER A 279 -5.40 4.38 10.65
C SER A 279 -5.40 2.98 10.07
N VAL A 280 -5.33 2.87 8.74
CA VAL A 280 -5.28 1.60 8.02
C VAL A 280 -4.12 1.59 7.03
N ILE A 281 -3.38 0.49 6.95
CA ILE A 281 -2.34 0.26 5.94
C ILE A 281 -2.42 -1.16 5.39
N GLY A 282 -1.96 -1.33 4.16
CA GLY A 282 -1.81 -2.63 3.51
C GLY A 282 -0.35 -3.01 3.43
N PHE A 283 -0.05 -4.28 3.62
CA PHE A 283 1.29 -4.83 3.45
C PHE A 283 1.21 -6.22 2.82
N PRO A 284 2.25 -6.66 2.08
CA PRO A 284 2.25 -8.00 1.49
C PRO A 284 2.10 -9.08 2.55
N ALA A 285 1.18 -10.04 2.34
CA ALA A 285 1.05 -11.19 3.22
C ALA A 285 2.41 -11.92 3.34
N PRO A 286 2.81 -12.34 4.55
CA PRO A 286 4.01 -13.15 4.72
C PRO A 286 3.91 -14.41 3.87
N LEU A 287 4.94 -14.69 3.05
CA LEU A 287 5.02 -15.93 2.29
C LEU A 287 4.92 -17.11 3.26
N SER A 288 3.82 -17.86 3.20
CA SER A 288 3.78 -19.20 3.76
C SER A 288 4.92 -20.00 3.12
N LEU A 289 5.79 -20.61 3.93
CA LEU A 289 6.85 -21.52 3.48
C LEU A 289 6.25 -22.79 2.83
N HIS A 290 5.53 -22.65 1.72
CA HIS A 290 4.98 -23.76 0.92
C HIS A 290 6.03 -24.39 -0.01
N SER A 291 7.26 -23.87 -0.04
CA SER A 291 8.30 -24.32 -0.98
C SER A 291 9.16 -25.49 -0.48
N ARG A 292 9.26 -25.77 0.83
CA ARG A 292 10.20 -26.81 1.30
C ARG A 292 9.79 -28.27 1.03
N ASN A 293 8.56 -28.54 0.62
CA ASN A 293 8.08 -29.92 0.42
C ASN A 293 7.98 -30.39 -1.04
N TYR A 294 8.26 -29.53 -2.03
CA TYR A 294 8.26 -29.95 -3.44
C TYR A 294 9.62 -30.48 -3.95
N ALA A 295 10.71 -30.30 -3.18
CA ALA A 295 12.03 -30.77 -3.58
C ALA A 295 12.33 -32.24 -3.17
N HIS A 296 11.47 -32.91 -2.40
CA HIS A 296 11.77 -34.25 -1.87
C HIS A 296 11.08 -35.43 -2.56
N ASN A 297 10.22 -35.21 -3.57
CA ASN A 297 9.49 -36.29 -4.25
C ASN A 297 9.95 -36.60 -5.69
N PHE A 298 11.16 -36.18 -6.10
CA PHE A 298 11.75 -36.57 -7.38
C PHE A 298 13.14 -37.21 -7.25
N THR A 299 13.32 -38.11 -6.29
CA THR A 299 14.44 -39.07 -6.30
C THR A 299 14.04 -40.36 -5.59
N GLN A 300 13.10 -41.12 -6.15
CA GLN A 300 12.95 -42.55 -5.82
C GLN A 300 12.09 -43.28 -6.86
N ALA A 301 12.61 -43.48 -8.07
CA ALA A 301 12.15 -44.52 -8.98
C ALA A 301 13.19 -44.78 -10.09
N SER A 302 14.21 -45.59 -9.80
CA SER A 302 14.78 -46.60 -10.72
C SER A 302 16.09 -47.16 -10.14
N SER A 303 16.00 -48.15 -9.27
CA SER A 303 17.12 -49.04 -8.94
C SER A 303 17.02 -50.30 -9.79
N THR A 304 17.47 -50.22 -11.04
CA THR A 304 17.74 -51.43 -11.83
C THR A 304 19.24 -51.67 -11.84
N LYS A 305 19.65 -52.72 -11.12
CA LYS A 305 21.02 -53.24 -11.05
C LYS A 305 21.53 -53.58 -12.46
N CYS A 306 22.69 -53.05 -12.83
CA CYS A 306 23.52 -53.61 -13.90
C CYS A 306 24.78 -54.22 -13.27
N GLN A 307 24.83 -55.56 -13.24
CA GLN A 307 26.05 -56.32 -12.99
C GLN A 307 26.90 -56.34 -14.26
N ALA A 308 28.20 -56.15 -14.08
CA ALA A 308 29.22 -56.25 -15.12
C ALA A 308 29.42 -57.72 -15.55
N LEU A 309 29.60 -57.94 -16.85
CA LEU A 309 30.21 -59.14 -17.41
C LEU A 309 31.14 -58.73 -18.54
N GLU A 310 32.43 -58.95 -18.31
CA GLU A 310 33.49 -58.97 -19.32
C GLU A 310 33.26 -60.15 -20.28
N ASN A 311 33.43 -59.95 -21.60
CA ASN A 311 34.48 -60.58 -22.39
C ASN A 311 34.30 -60.47 -23.92
N GLN A 312 35.45 -60.43 -24.60
CA GLN A 312 35.74 -60.83 -26.00
C GLN A 312 35.51 -59.84 -27.18
N LYS A 313 36.66 -59.43 -27.75
CA LYS A 313 36.91 -59.06 -29.17
C LYS A 313 37.20 -60.36 -29.98
N PRO A 314 37.45 -60.33 -31.32
CA PRO A 314 37.02 -59.45 -32.43
C PRO A 314 36.54 -60.24 -33.69
N CYS A 315 35.89 -59.61 -34.68
CA CYS A 315 36.30 -59.63 -36.12
C CYS A 315 35.26 -59.17 -37.16
N LYS A 316 35.78 -58.39 -38.12
CA LYS A 316 35.59 -58.39 -39.59
C LYS A 316 34.28 -57.86 -40.22
N LYS A 317 34.52 -56.82 -41.03
CA LYS A 317 33.67 -56.23 -42.07
C LYS A 317 33.35 -57.22 -43.21
N HIS A 318 32.14 -57.14 -43.75
CA HIS A 318 31.86 -57.42 -45.16
C HIS A 318 30.98 -56.31 -45.76
N TYR A 319 31.40 -55.83 -46.93
CA TYR A 319 30.71 -54.87 -47.78
C TYR A 319 29.77 -55.61 -48.74
N HIS A 320 28.62 -55.03 -49.04
CA HIS A 320 27.93 -55.27 -50.31
C HIS A 320 27.61 -53.93 -50.98
N VAL A 321 28.14 -53.78 -52.19
CA VAL A 321 27.86 -52.72 -53.15
C VAL A 321 26.79 -53.25 -54.10
N GLN A 322 25.73 -52.48 -54.35
CA GLN A 322 24.91 -52.62 -55.56
C GLN A 322 24.89 -51.27 -56.28
N GLN A 323 25.40 -51.28 -57.50
CA GLN A 323 25.30 -50.22 -58.48
C GLN A 323 23.95 -50.32 -59.20
N HIS A 324 23.31 -49.20 -59.52
CA HIS A 324 22.58 -49.09 -60.78
C HIS A 324 22.61 -47.66 -61.36
N LYS A 325 22.59 -47.67 -62.69
CA LYS A 325 23.02 -46.69 -63.70
C LYS A 325 22.24 -45.37 -63.76
N LYS A 326 22.98 -44.35 -64.21
CA LYS A 326 22.55 -43.04 -64.73
C LYS A 326 21.67 -43.16 -65.97
N SER A 327 20.71 -42.23 -66.11
CA SER A 327 20.19 -41.79 -67.40
C SER A 327 20.52 -40.29 -67.61
N THR A 328 20.83 -39.97 -68.85
CA THR A 328 21.21 -38.66 -69.38
C THR A 328 20.02 -38.03 -70.13
N GLY A 329 19.89 -36.70 -70.06
CA GLY A 329 19.04 -35.93 -70.97
C GLY A 329 19.25 -34.42 -70.80
N ASN A 330 19.91 -33.80 -71.78
CA ASN A 330 19.95 -32.34 -72.01
C ASN A 330 18.92 -32.00 -73.08
N VAL A 331 18.05 -31.00 -72.89
CA VAL A 331 17.50 -30.11 -73.94
C VAL A 331 17.10 -28.76 -73.31
N LEU A 332 17.22 -27.71 -74.13
CA LEU A 332 17.22 -26.26 -73.96
C LEU A 332 15.85 -25.54 -73.80
N LEU A 333 15.94 -24.33 -73.20
CA LEU A 333 15.36 -23.00 -73.53
C LEU A 333 13.96 -22.51 -73.06
N SER A 334 14.01 -21.23 -72.64
CA SER A 334 12.98 -20.18 -72.44
C SER A 334 12.16 -20.26 -71.13
N SER A 335 11.86 -19.18 -70.40
CA SER A 335 11.81 -17.74 -70.68
C SER A 335 11.84 -16.87 -69.40
N SER A 336 12.09 -15.57 -69.61
CA SER A 336 11.74 -14.36 -68.82
C SER A 336 12.47 -14.02 -67.51
N ASP A 337 13.35 -13.01 -67.68
CA ASP A 337 13.39 -11.71 -66.99
C ASP A 337 14.24 -11.49 -65.71
N ASN A 338 15.38 -10.83 -65.99
CA ASN A 338 16.11 -9.83 -65.20
C ASN A 338 15.15 -8.84 -64.46
N SER A 339 15.48 -8.20 -63.35
CA SER A 339 16.71 -7.44 -63.08
C SER A 339 16.80 -7.02 -61.61
N VAL A 340 17.97 -7.22 -61.00
CA VAL A 340 18.48 -6.44 -59.86
C VAL A 340 19.83 -5.86 -60.29
N CYS A 341 19.98 -4.55 -60.21
CA CYS A 341 21.24 -3.78 -60.11
C CYS A 341 20.87 -2.54 -59.26
N ASP A 342 21.36 -2.39 -58.04
CA ASP A 342 22.73 -2.18 -57.56
C ASP A 342 23.14 -0.70 -57.58
N MET A 343 23.82 -0.31 -56.49
CA MET A 343 24.75 0.81 -56.26
C MET A 343 24.56 1.37 -54.84
N THR A 344 25.33 0.92 -53.84
CA THR A 344 26.74 1.28 -53.51
C THR A 344 26.92 2.71 -52.98
N HIS A 345 27.41 2.83 -51.74
CA HIS A 345 28.68 3.47 -51.37
C HIS A 345 28.86 3.38 -49.82
N GLN A 346 29.86 2.63 -49.35
CA GLN A 346 31.18 3.10 -48.84
C GLN A 346 31.11 3.85 -47.49
N MET A 347 32.06 3.77 -46.56
CA MET A 347 33.15 2.84 -46.19
C MET A 347 33.89 3.55 -45.03
N ARG A 348 34.31 2.80 -43.99
CA ARG A 348 35.60 2.87 -43.22
C ARG A 348 35.38 2.38 -41.79
N PHE A 349 35.90 1.22 -41.31
CA PHE A 349 37.30 0.77 -41.05
C PHE A 349 38.00 1.60 -39.95
N GLN A 350 38.70 1.09 -38.92
CA GLN A 350 39.26 -0.25 -38.59
C GLN A 350 39.91 -0.24 -37.17
N ASN A 351 40.12 -1.41 -36.56
CA ASN A 351 41.31 -1.83 -35.76
C ASN A 351 41.09 -3.31 -35.32
N VAL A 352 41.61 -4.35 -36.00
CA VAL A 352 42.98 -4.97 -36.02
C VAL A 352 43.30 -5.81 -34.76
N ILE A 353 43.09 -7.15 -34.76
CA ILE A 353 43.94 -8.35 -35.03
C ILE A 353 44.39 -9.10 -33.75
N GLY A 354 44.15 -10.42 -33.73
CA GLY A 354 44.84 -11.41 -32.89
C GLY A 354 44.35 -12.85 -33.16
N THR A 355 45.11 -13.63 -33.92
CA THR A 355 44.82 -15.01 -34.36
C THR A 355 45.44 -16.09 -33.46
N SER A 356 44.77 -17.22 -33.24
CA SER A 356 45.42 -18.55 -33.14
C SER A 356 44.44 -19.73 -33.31
N ASN A 357 44.82 -20.69 -34.16
CA ASN A 357 44.11 -21.91 -34.59
C ASN A 357 44.02 -23.03 -33.53
N CYS A 358 42.93 -23.82 -33.52
CA CYS A 358 42.99 -25.30 -33.63
C CYS A 358 41.61 -26.02 -33.75
N LYS A 359 41.40 -26.66 -34.92
CA LYS A 359 40.77 -27.96 -35.25
C LYS A 359 39.55 -28.51 -34.44
N SER A 360 38.39 -28.59 -35.14
CA SER A 360 37.48 -29.75 -35.41
C SER A 360 37.11 -30.70 -34.25
N TRP A 361 35.87 -31.12 -33.97
CA TRP A 361 34.89 -31.84 -34.81
C TRP A 361 33.46 -31.70 -34.23
N SER A 362 32.47 -31.50 -35.09
CA SER A 362 31.03 -31.45 -34.75
C SER A 362 30.37 -32.82 -34.94
N LEU A 363 29.76 -33.36 -33.87
CA LEU A 363 28.91 -34.55 -33.93
C LEU A 363 27.44 -34.12 -34.09
N CYS A 364 26.82 -34.48 -35.22
CA CYS A 364 25.38 -34.32 -35.44
C CYS A 364 24.61 -35.34 -34.58
N CYS A 365 23.87 -34.85 -33.58
CA CYS A 365 22.80 -35.61 -32.94
C CYS A 365 21.45 -35.08 -33.44
N SER A 366 20.67 -35.99 -34.01
CA SER A 366 19.28 -35.80 -34.45
C SER A 366 18.40 -35.25 -33.33
N LYS A 367 17.85 -34.05 -33.50
CA LYS A 367 16.83 -33.48 -32.61
C LYS A 367 15.44 -33.91 -33.09
N THR A 368 14.80 -34.78 -32.33
CA THR A 368 13.34 -34.88 -32.28
C THR A 368 12.79 -33.60 -31.62
N PRO A 369 11.69 -33.00 -32.12
CA PRO A 369 11.14 -31.80 -31.51
C PRO A 369 10.38 -32.20 -30.24
N ILE A 370 10.92 -31.78 -29.08
CA ILE A 370 10.20 -31.79 -27.81
C ILE A 370 9.27 -30.57 -27.82
N TYR A 371 7.97 -30.79 -27.89
CA TYR A 371 6.98 -29.74 -27.63
C TYR A 371 7.02 -29.41 -26.13
N THR A 372 7.75 -28.37 -25.75
CA THR A 372 7.65 -27.77 -24.42
C THR A 372 6.40 -26.93 -24.36
N TYR A 373 5.36 -27.46 -23.71
CA TYR A 373 4.22 -26.71 -23.21
C TYR A 373 4.74 -25.73 -22.15
N TYR A 374 4.95 -24.47 -22.51
CA TYR A 374 5.12 -23.40 -21.52
C TYR A 374 3.76 -23.16 -20.88
N LYS A 375 3.48 -23.85 -19.77
CA LYS A 375 2.43 -23.41 -18.86
C LYS A 375 2.93 -22.10 -18.28
N ALA A 376 2.26 -20.99 -18.60
CA ALA A 376 2.54 -19.70 -18.00
C ALA A 376 2.61 -19.89 -16.49
N VAL A 377 3.73 -19.49 -15.89
CA VAL A 377 3.81 -19.35 -14.43
C VAL A 377 2.81 -18.25 -14.11
N GLU A 378 1.69 -18.61 -13.50
CA GLU A 378 0.79 -17.61 -12.92
C GLU A 378 1.66 -16.76 -11.98
N HIS A 379 1.74 -15.46 -12.26
CA HIS A 379 2.37 -14.50 -11.37
C HIS A 379 1.54 -14.47 -10.09
N PHE A 380 1.86 -15.34 -9.13
CA PHE A 380 1.26 -15.32 -7.81
C PHE A 380 1.67 -14.00 -7.15
N GLN A 381 0.78 -13.01 -7.17
CA GLN A 381 0.93 -11.82 -6.35
C GLN A 381 0.56 -12.22 -4.93
N ASN A 382 1.39 -11.84 -3.96
CA ASN A 382 1.02 -12.05 -2.57
C ASN A 382 -0.22 -11.22 -2.27
N PRO A 383 -1.27 -11.81 -1.67
CA PRO A 383 -2.43 -11.02 -1.26
C PRO A 383 -2.00 -9.96 -0.24
N THR A 384 -2.77 -8.89 -0.16
CA THR A 384 -2.52 -7.81 0.79
C THR A 384 -3.21 -8.13 2.12
N TRP A 385 -2.43 -8.17 3.20
CA TRP A 385 -2.97 -8.12 4.56
C TRP A 385 -3.13 -6.67 4.99
N VAL A 386 -4.13 -6.41 5.83
CA VAL A 386 -4.44 -5.05 6.28
C VAL A 386 -4.24 -4.94 7.79
N LEU A 387 -3.51 -3.90 8.21
CA LEU A 387 -3.32 -3.53 9.61
C LEU A 387 -4.14 -2.28 9.91
N TYR A 388 -4.77 -2.24 11.09
CA TYR A 388 -5.57 -1.12 11.57
C TYR A 388 -5.17 -0.72 12.99
N SER A 389 -5.05 0.57 13.29
CA SER A 389 -4.82 1.08 14.66
C SER A 389 -5.94 2.00 15.14
N HIS A 390 -6.39 1.75 16.37
CA HIS A 390 -7.47 2.52 17.01
C HIS A 390 -7.57 2.23 18.52
N PRO A 391 -8.12 3.16 19.34
CA PRO A 391 -8.48 2.88 20.73
C PRO A 391 -9.38 1.64 20.87
N THR A 392 -9.10 0.76 21.84
CA THR A 392 -9.82 -0.53 21.93
C THR A 392 -11.08 -0.48 22.78
N SER A 393 -11.37 0.63 23.45
CA SER A 393 -12.53 0.79 24.31
C SER A 393 -13.71 1.36 23.54
N SER A 394 -14.88 0.73 23.64
CA SER A 394 -16.12 1.24 23.06
C SER A 394 -16.66 2.50 23.75
N HIS A 395 -16.13 2.85 24.92
CA HIS A 395 -16.63 3.96 25.73
C HIS A 395 -15.77 5.20 25.62
N SER A 396 -14.44 5.05 25.53
CA SER A 396 -13.51 6.17 25.65
C SER A 396 -12.25 5.96 24.81
N ARG A 397 -11.55 7.05 24.50
CA ARG A 397 -10.28 7.07 23.78
C ARG A 397 -9.13 6.61 24.69
N VAL A 398 -9.04 5.30 24.89
CA VAL A 398 -8.02 4.64 25.70
C VAL A 398 -7.57 3.33 25.07
N ASN A 399 -6.34 2.93 25.42
CA ASN A 399 -5.65 1.73 24.99
C ASN A 399 -5.56 1.63 23.46
N LEU A 400 -4.48 2.15 22.87
CA LEU A 400 -4.26 2.06 21.43
C LEU A 400 -3.92 0.62 21.07
N GLY A 401 -4.77 0.00 20.25
CA GLY A 401 -4.58 -1.36 19.76
C GLY A 401 -4.33 -1.39 18.26
N VAL A 402 -3.66 -2.44 17.82
CA VAL A 402 -3.58 -2.83 16.41
C VAL A 402 -4.38 -4.10 16.16
N TYR A 403 -5.05 -4.14 15.01
CA TYR A 403 -5.87 -5.22 14.50
C TYR A 403 -5.33 -5.64 13.14
N LEU A 404 -5.45 -6.93 12.81
CA LEU A 404 -4.98 -7.49 11.55
C LEU A 404 -6.14 -8.17 10.83
N SER A 405 -6.27 -7.95 9.53
CA SER A 405 -7.17 -8.70 8.66
C SER A 405 -6.39 -9.36 7.52
N PRO A 406 -6.37 -10.71 7.48
CA PRO A 406 -5.83 -11.46 6.35
C PRO A 406 -6.75 -11.49 5.12
N TYR A 407 -8.05 -11.19 5.29
CA TYR A 407 -9.06 -11.17 4.23
C TYR A 407 -9.91 -9.89 4.34
N PRO A 408 -9.39 -8.72 3.91
CA PRO A 408 -9.98 -7.41 4.21
C PRO A 408 -11.43 -7.20 3.74
N ARG A 409 -11.87 -7.94 2.71
CA ARG A 409 -13.27 -7.91 2.26
C ARG A 409 -14.23 -8.56 3.26
N ASP A 410 -13.77 -9.58 3.98
CA ASP A 410 -14.53 -10.25 5.02
C ASP A 410 -14.43 -9.45 6.33
N SER A 411 -15.53 -8.82 6.73
CA SER A 411 -15.63 -8.04 7.97
C SER A 411 -15.37 -8.85 9.25
N ASP A 412 -15.47 -10.18 9.20
CA ASP A 412 -15.23 -11.06 10.34
C ASP A 412 -13.77 -11.51 10.46
N SER A 413 -12.94 -11.23 9.45
CA SER A 413 -11.53 -11.66 9.39
C SER A 413 -10.59 -10.93 10.35
N TRP A 414 -11.05 -9.85 10.99
CA TRP A 414 -10.25 -9.04 11.90
C TRP A 414 -9.90 -9.82 13.18
N VAL A 415 -8.61 -9.87 13.49
CA VAL A 415 -8.04 -10.44 14.71
C VAL A 415 -7.30 -9.37 15.52
N GLY A 416 -7.20 -9.58 16.84
CA GLY A 416 -6.68 -8.60 17.80
C GLY A 416 -7.78 -8.18 18.80
N PRO A 417 -7.62 -7.04 19.50
CA PRO A 417 -6.50 -6.10 19.41
C PRO A 417 -5.23 -6.55 20.13
N TRP A 418 -4.08 -6.12 19.62
CA TRP A 418 -2.83 -6.09 20.38
C TRP A 418 -2.54 -4.66 20.83
N VAL A 419 -2.57 -4.41 22.14
CA VAL A 419 -2.36 -3.07 22.70
C VAL A 419 -0.89 -2.67 22.57
N ILE A 420 -0.65 -1.57 21.86
CA ILE A 420 0.68 -0.94 21.68
C ILE A 420 0.89 0.29 22.58
N TYR A 421 -0.16 0.76 23.24
CA TYR A 421 -0.09 1.78 24.28
C TYR A 421 -1.24 1.59 25.28
N GLU A 422 -0.93 1.46 26.57
CA GLU A 422 -1.93 1.43 27.64
C GLU A 422 -2.18 2.85 28.19
N GLY A 423 -3.45 3.25 28.30
CA GLY A 423 -3.87 4.57 28.79
C GLY A 423 -4.53 5.48 27.75
N PRO A 424 -4.75 6.78 28.08
CA PRO A 424 -5.35 7.76 27.17
C PRO A 424 -4.64 7.83 25.82
N SER A 425 -5.36 7.50 24.75
CA SER A 425 -4.84 7.45 23.38
C SER A 425 -5.95 7.71 22.38
N ALA A 426 -5.64 8.41 21.29
CA ALA A 426 -6.64 8.86 20.32
C ALA A 426 -6.16 8.65 18.88
N TYR A 427 -5.97 9.73 18.10
CA TYR A 427 -5.69 9.64 16.68
C TYR A 427 -4.35 8.94 16.47
N SER A 428 -4.25 8.14 15.41
CA SER A 428 -3.02 7.44 15.03
C SER A 428 -2.84 7.48 13.51
N ASP A 429 -1.61 7.28 13.06
CA ASP A 429 -1.26 7.05 11.66
C ASP A 429 -0.16 5.98 11.55
N LEU A 430 -0.37 5.00 10.67
CA LEU A 430 0.48 3.84 10.47
C LEU A 430 1.32 3.96 9.20
N THR A 431 2.46 3.30 9.20
CA THR A 431 3.21 2.96 7.99
C THR A 431 3.92 1.63 8.19
N TYR A 432 4.38 0.99 7.10
CA TYR A 432 5.22 -0.19 7.18
C TYR A 432 6.49 -0.01 6.36
N LEU A 433 7.48 -0.82 6.69
CA LEU A 433 8.78 -0.86 6.05
C LEU A 433 9.30 -2.29 6.01
N GLU A 434 9.93 -2.65 4.89
CA GLU A 434 10.54 -3.97 4.69
C GLU A 434 12.04 -3.88 4.96
N LEU A 435 12.53 -4.64 5.93
CA LEU A 435 13.95 -4.76 6.19
C LEU A 435 14.56 -5.85 5.33
N SER A 436 15.52 -5.47 4.47
CA SER A 436 16.31 -6.41 3.68
C SER A 436 17.34 -7.14 4.55
N SER A 437 17.50 -8.44 4.35
CA SER A 437 18.39 -9.32 5.12
C SER A 437 19.88 -9.01 4.97
N GLY A 438 20.27 -8.21 3.98
CA GLY A 438 21.66 -7.83 3.70
C GLY A 438 22.33 -6.99 4.80
N GLU A 439 21.58 -6.31 5.66
CA GLU A 439 22.17 -5.44 6.70
C GLU A 439 22.68 -6.19 7.94
N PHE A 440 22.34 -7.49 8.08
CA PHE A 440 22.76 -8.35 9.20
C PHE A 440 23.69 -9.50 8.79
N GLY A 441 24.22 -9.51 7.56
CA GLY A 441 25.22 -10.49 7.11
C GLY A 441 24.71 -11.94 6.95
N GLN A 442 23.40 -12.18 7.04
CA GLN A 442 22.79 -13.46 6.69
C GLN A 442 22.18 -13.38 5.29
N MET A 443 22.97 -13.79 4.31
CA MET A 443 22.49 -14.16 2.98
C MET A 443 21.42 -15.25 3.16
N ASP A 444 20.20 -15.03 2.66
CA ASP A 444 19.05 -15.96 2.64
C ASP A 444 17.96 -15.85 3.74
N SER A 445 17.94 -14.80 4.58
CA SER A 445 16.76 -14.55 5.43
C SER A 445 15.65 -13.80 4.66
N PRO A 446 14.36 -14.16 4.81
CA PRO A 446 13.26 -13.42 4.19
C PRO A 446 13.19 -11.99 4.73
N PRO A 447 12.71 -11.02 3.93
CA PRO A 447 12.54 -9.65 4.39
C PRO A 447 11.62 -9.62 5.61
N THR A 448 11.98 -8.81 6.59
CA THR A 448 11.19 -8.66 7.82
C THR A 448 10.31 -7.42 7.71
N THR A 449 9.00 -7.61 7.78
CA THR A 449 8.04 -6.50 7.84
C THR A 449 8.06 -5.86 9.23
N VAL A 450 8.30 -4.56 9.26
CA VAL A 450 8.27 -3.72 10.45
C VAL A 450 7.18 -2.68 10.28
N PHE A 451 6.49 -2.38 11.36
CA PHE A 451 5.43 -1.37 11.40
C PHE A 451 5.86 -0.21 12.26
N ALA A 452 5.42 0.98 11.88
CA ALA A 452 5.61 2.18 12.68
C ALA A 452 4.26 2.89 12.85
N CYS A 453 4.06 3.48 14.03
CA CYS A 453 2.83 4.16 14.39
C CYS A 453 3.16 5.49 15.07
N LEU A 454 2.54 6.56 14.59
CA LEU A 454 2.53 7.88 15.22
C LEU A 454 1.14 8.10 15.83
N TYR A 455 1.05 8.46 17.12
CA TYR A 455 -0.25 8.50 17.80
C TYR A 455 -0.33 9.51 18.95
N GLU A 456 -1.52 10.07 19.14
CA GLU A 456 -1.88 10.92 20.28
C GLU A 456 -1.97 10.08 21.56
N ASN A 457 -1.30 10.52 22.63
CA ASN A 457 -1.36 9.86 23.92
C ASN A 457 -1.03 10.79 25.10
N GLY A 458 -1.21 10.27 26.31
CA GLY A 458 -0.75 10.93 27.54
C GLY A 458 -1.09 10.15 28.80
N LEU A 459 -0.79 10.75 29.96
CA LEU A 459 -1.08 10.16 31.26
C LEU A 459 -2.51 10.45 31.71
N LYS A 460 -2.99 11.68 31.50
CA LYS A 460 -4.36 12.08 31.92
C LYS A 460 -5.29 12.30 30.73
N SER A 461 -4.74 12.79 29.63
CA SER A 461 -5.48 13.10 28.39
C SER A 461 -4.69 12.58 27.19
N PRO A 462 -5.35 12.11 26.12
CA PRO A 462 -4.64 11.73 24.89
C PRO A 462 -3.97 12.93 24.19
N TYR A 463 -4.27 14.17 24.58
CA TYR A 463 -3.80 15.39 23.90
C TYR A 463 -2.57 16.02 24.57
N GLU A 464 -1.83 15.24 25.37
CA GLU A 464 -0.63 15.73 26.05
C GLU A 464 0.61 15.62 25.17
N GLN A 465 0.65 14.63 24.27
CA GLN A 465 1.81 14.37 23.41
C GLN A 465 1.41 13.52 22.20
N ILE A 466 2.29 13.49 21.20
CA ILE A 466 2.27 12.55 20.09
C ILE A 466 3.54 11.71 20.18
N SER A 467 3.37 10.40 20.31
CA SER A 467 4.46 9.43 20.39
C SER A 467 4.59 8.63 19.11
N PHE A 468 5.81 8.15 18.89
CA PHE A 468 6.20 7.29 17.79
C PHE A 468 6.70 5.95 18.32
N SER A 469 6.22 4.85 17.74
CA SER A 469 6.64 3.49 18.08
C SER A 469 6.92 2.66 16.84
N ILE A 470 7.90 1.77 16.95
CA ILE A 470 8.23 0.75 15.95
C ILE A 470 8.00 -0.63 16.55
N PHE A 471 7.38 -1.53 15.80
CA PHE A 471 7.09 -2.89 16.26
C PHE A 471 7.03 -3.89 15.11
N THR A 472 7.13 -5.17 15.45
CA THR A 472 6.91 -6.28 14.50
C THR A 472 5.76 -7.15 14.99
N LEU A 473 5.09 -7.83 14.07
CA LEU A 473 4.05 -8.80 14.41
C LEU A 473 4.58 -10.24 14.45
N LEU A 474 5.90 -10.44 14.31
CA LEU A 474 6.54 -11.74 14.07
C LEU A 474 6.23 -12.79 15.15
N HIS A 475 6.25 -12.40 16.43
CA HIS A 475 5.98 -13.32 17.54
C HIS A 475 4.48 -13.68 17.69
N ARG A 476 3.59 -12.94 17.02
CA ARG A 476 2.13 -13.10 17.09
C ARG A 476 1.55 -13.72 15.81
N MET A 477 2.21 -13.53 14.67
CA MET A 477 1.85 -14.15 13.39
C MET A 477 2.12 -15.66 13.37
N THR A 478 3.15 -16.15 14.08
CA THR A 478 3.46 -17.59 14.16
C THR A 478 2.32 -18.41 14.79
N SER A 479 1.60 -17.86 15.79
CA SER A 479 0.43 -18.53 16.36
C SER A 479 -0.77 -18.55 15.41
N LEU A 480 -0.92 -17.51 14.58
CA LEU A 480 -1.98 -17.43 13.57
C LEU A 480 -1.67 -18.40 12.43
N CYS A 481 -0.44 -18.44 11.89
CA CYS A 481 -0.04 -19.41 10.87
C CYS A 481 -0.23 -20.87 11.32
N GLY A 482 -0.04 -21.17 12.62
CA GLY A 482 -0.34 -22.49 13.19
C GLY A 482 -1.85 -22.83 13.17
N LEU A 483 -2.72 -21.85 13.37
CA LEU A 483 -4.18 -22.00 13.24
C LEU A 483 -4.62 -22.08 11.77
N TYR A 484 -3.95 -21.36 10.86
CA TYR A 484 -4.18 -21.42 9.41
C TYR A 484 -3.87 -22.80 8.80
N LEU A 485 -2.84 -23.48 9.30
CA LEU A 485 -2.58 -24.87 8.91
C LEU A 485 -3.69 -25.80 9.40
N ALA A 486 -4.31 -25.54 10.55
CA ALA A 486 -5.40 -26.38 11.05
C ALA A 486 -6.72 -26.17 10.27
N SER A 487 -7.05 -24.94 9.87
CA SER A 487 -8.28 -24.64 9.13
C SER A 487 -8.21 -25.07 7.66
N ALA A 488 -7.06 -24.93 6.99
CA ALA A 488 -6.85 -25.44 5.63
C ALA A 488 -6.95 -26.98 5.56
N PHE A 489 -6.49 -27.70 6.61
CA PHE A 489 -6.67 -29.16 6.71
C PHE A 489 -8.13 -29.58 6.93
N CYS A 490 -8.96 -28.73 7.53
CA CYS A 490 -10.40 -29.00 7.71
C CYS A 490 -11.19 -28.82 6.41
N PHE A 491 -10.86 -27.83 5.58
CA PHE A 491 -11.50 -27.63 4.27
C PHE A 491 -11.15 -28.72 3.25
N TRP A 492 -9.96 -29.33 3.34
CA TRP A 492 -9.56 -30.38 2.41
C TRP A 492 -10.19 -31.76 2.72
N LYS A 493 -10.68 -31.98 3.96
CA LYS A 493 -11.38 -33.22 4.34
C LYS A 493 -12.85 -33.27 3.91
N SER A 494 -13.48 -32.14 3.58
CA SER A 494 -14.89 -32.09 3.17
C SER A 494 -15.10 -32.19 1.64
N SER A 495 -14.04 -32.14 0.83
CA SER A 495 -14.10 -32.16 -0.63
C SER A 495 -13.62 -33.47 -1.29
N LEU A 496 -13.55 -34.58 -0.55
CA LEU A 496 -13.31 -35.91 -1.14
C LEU A 496 -14.64 -36.49 -1.65
N PRO A 497 -14.78 -36.84 -2.94
CA PRO A 497 -15.98 -37.47 -3.45
C PRO A 497 -16.17 -38.86 -2.81
N ARG A 498 -17.35 -39.08 -2.23
CA ARG A 498 -17.77 -40.42 -1.78
C ARG A 498 -17.72 -41.37 -2.98
N ARG A 499 -16.79 -42.33 -2.94
CA ARG A 499 -16.83 -43.47 -3.86
C ARG A 499 -18.09 -44.27 -3.58
N ILE A 500 -18.93 -44.38 -4.60
CA ILE A 500 -20.00 -45.36 -4.69
C ILE A 500 -19.34 -46.71 -4.98
N HIS A 501 -19.55 -47.68 -4.10
CA HIS A 501 -19.51 -49.11 -4.40
C HIS A 501 -20.67 -49.78 -3.66
#